data_AF-A0A564YBA2-F1
#
_entry.id   AF-A0A564YBA2-F1
#
_cell.length_a   1.000
_cell.length_b   1.000
_cell.length_c   1.000
_cell.angle_alpha   90.00
_cell.angle_beta   90.00
_cell.angle_gamma   90.00
#
_symmetry.space_group_name_H-M   'P 1'
#
loop_
_entity.id
_entity.type
_entity.pdbx_description
1 polymer ?
#
loop_
_entity_poly.entity_id
_entity_poly.type
_entity_poly.pdbx_seq_one_letter_code
_entity_poly.pdbx_strand_id
1 'polypeptide(L)'
;VITTYIVVSVGLFLVARLSPYEWQNPHPCEAFSEEKENQFTVLSSFWFFITPLLNQGTEMAPHTISTRLLTGIWWFFALIVISTYTANLAAFLTVDTTELPIESVEDLVAQTKIKYGTLQSGASHDFFKQSKIPVFQQMWQFMSKHDVFVQNTKQGIERVLKGDYVFIMES
;
A
#
# COMPACT_ATOMS: atom_id res chain seq x y z
N VAL A 1 14.21 -0.90 7.38
CA VAL A 1 13.60 -0.52 8.68
C VAL A 1 13.88 -1.56 9.76
N ILE A 2 13.44 -2.82 9.61
CA ILE A 2 13.65 -3.87 10.64
C ILE A 2 15.13 -4.09 10.96
N THR A 3 16.00 -4.22 9.96
CA THR A 3 17.45 -4.37 10.18
C THR A 3 18.05 -3.17 10.91
N THR A 4 17.71 -1.95 10.49
CA THR A 4 18.16 -0.71 11.15
C THR A 4 17.70 -0.63 12.60
N TYR A 5 16.45 -1.01 12.87
CA TYR A 5 15.88 -1.08 14.21
C TYR A 5 16.64 -2.05 15.12
N ILE A 6 16.95 -3.26 14.62
CA ILE A 6 17.73 -4.26 15.37
C ILE A 6 19.13 -3.73 15.68
N VAL A 7 19.80 -3.13 14.69
CA VAL A 7 21.16 -2.56 14.86
C VAL A 7 21.18 -1.43 15.89
N VAL A 8 20.20 -0.52 15.86
CA VAL A 8 20.13 0.60 16.79
C VAL A 8 19.77 0.14 18.22
N SER A 9 18.88 -0.85 18.34
CA SER A 9 18.53 -1.44 19.64
C SER A 9 19.70 -2.16 20.30
N VAL A 10 20.46 -2.95 19.53
CA VAL A 10 21.68 -3.61 20.01
C VAL A 10 22.78 -2.58 20.30
N GLY A 11 22.91 -1.54 19.46
CA GLY A 11 23.86 -0.46 19.66
C GLY A 11 23.64 0.31 20.97
N LEU A 12 22.40 0.68 21.28
CA LEU A 12 22.08 1.33 22.56
C LEU A 12 22.29 0.38 23.74
N PHE A 13 21.91 -0.89 23.62
CA PHE A 13 22.18 -1.87 24.68
C PHE A 13 23.68 -1.97 25.00
N LEU A 14 24.54 -2.02 23.98
CA LEU A 14 25.99 -2.04 24.17
C LEU A 14 26.51 -0.74 24.79
N VAL A 15 26.07 0.43 24.30
CA VAL A 15 26.49 1.73 24.83
C VAL A 15 26.01 1.93 26.29
N ALA A 16 24.77 1.55 26.59
CA ALA A 16 24.20 1.60 27.93
C ALA A 16 24.91 0.67 28.92
N ARG A 17 25.37 -0.51 28.46
CA ARG A 17 26.10 -1.46 29.31
C ARG A 17 27.56 -1.07 29.52
N LEU A 18 28.20 -0.50 28.50
CA LEU A 18 29.60 -0.06 28.54
C LEU A 18 29.78 1.29 29.24
N SER A 19 28.72 2.10 29.37
CA SER A 19 28.79 3.38 30.05
C SER A 19 28.50 3.21 31.56
N PRO A 20 29.53 3.32 32.43
CA PRO A 20 29.35 3.17 33.88
C PRO A 20 28.49 4.31 34.49
N TYR A 21 28.26 5.38 33.74
CA TYR A 21 27.45 6.54 34.15
C TYR A 21 25.93 6.31 34.03
N GLU A 22 25.48 5.24 33.37
CA GLU A 22 24.05 4.86 33.33
C GLU A 22 23.62 3.94 34.48
N TRP A 23 24.58 3.48 35.28
CA TRP A 23 24.33 2.68 36.47
C TRP A 23 23.98 3.61 37.63
N GLN A 24 22.70 3.67 37.97
CA GLN A 24 22.16 4.58 38.98
C GLN A 24 21.74 3.84 40.24
N ASN A 25 21.82 4.55 41.36
CA ASN A 25 21.31 4.08 42.62
C ASN A 25 19.76 4.22 42.60
N PRO A 26 18.99 3.13 42.75
CA PRO A 26 17.53 3.18 42.79
C PRO A 26 16.98 3.97 43.99
N HIS A 27 17.78 4.19 45.04
CA HIS A 27 17.42 4.96 46.23
C HIS A 27 18.31 6.21 46.39
N PRO A 28 17.91 7.37 45.83
CA PRO A 28 18.69 8.61 45.91
C PRO A 28 18.85 9.16 47.34
N CYS A 29 18.10 8.63 48.31
CA CYS A 29 18.17 9.01 49.72
C CYS A 29 19.28 8.29 50.50
N GLU A 30 19.85 7.20 49.96
CA GLU A 30 20.98 6.48 50.55
C GLU A 30 22.25 6.78 49.74
N ALA A 31 23.20 7.51 50.33
CA ALA A 31 24.39 7.98 49.61
C ALA A 31 25.33 6.85 49.13
N PHE A 32 25.20 5.65 49.70
CA PHE A 32 25.99 4.46 49.40
C PHE A 32 25.10 3.22 49.34
N SER A 33 24.34 3.04 48.28
CA SER A 33 23.81 1.71 47.96
C SER A 33 24.85 0.93 47.15
N GLU A 34 24.98 -0.36 47.43
CA GLU A 34 25.84 -1.27 46.64
C GLU A 34 25.14 -1.72 45.33
N GLU A 35 23.82 -1.57 45.26
CA GLU A 35 23.01 -1.97 44.11
C GLU A 35 22.82 -0.80 43.15
N LYS A 36 23.49 -0.86 42.00
CA LYS A 36 23.22 0.05 40.89
C LYS A 36 22.35 -0.65 39.85
N GLU A 37 21.28 0.00 39.45
CA GLU A 37 20.39 -0.48 38.40
C GLU A 37 20.63 0.27 37.09
N ASN A 38 20.49 -0.46 35.98
CA ASN A 38 20.47 0.10 34.64
C ASN A 38 19.07 -0.11 34.08
N GLN A 39 18.37 0.98 33.75
CA GLN A 39 17.00 0.95 33.24
C GLN A 39 16.90 0.35 31.81
N PHE A 40 18.03 0.27 31.09
CA PHE A 40 18.13 -0.28 29.74
C PHE A 40 18.51 -1.77 29.73
N THR A 41 17.56 -2.62 30.09
CA THR A 41 17.60 -4.06 29.77
C THR A 41 17.35 -4.27 28.27
N VAL A 42 17.79 -5.38 27.67
CA VAL A 42 17.58 -5.69 26.23
C VAL A 42 16.14 -5.44 25.78
N LEU A 43 15.16 -5.94 26.54
CA LEU A 43 13.73 -5.77 26.25
C LEU A 43 13.29 -4.30 26.37
N SER A 44 13.78 -3.58 27.37
CA SER A 44 13.50 -2.15 27.58
C SER A 44 14.10 -1.29 26.46
N SER A 45 15.30 -1.61 25.96
CA SER A 45 15.93 -0.95 24.82
C SER A 45 15.15 -1.16 23.52
N PHE A 46 14.65 -2.38 23.29
CA PHE A 46 13.77 -2.65 22.15
C PHE A 46 12.46 -1.86 22.23
N TRP A 47 11.84 -1.84 23.40
CA TRP A 47 10.62 -1.07 23.64
C TRP A 47 10.85 0.43 23.42
N PHE A 48 11.94 0.96 23.96
CA PHE A 48 12.32 2.37 23.86
C PHE A 48 12.44 2.88 22.41
N PHE A 49 12.86 2.02 21.47
CA PHE A 49 12.97 2.39 20.06
C PHE A 49 11.71 2.12 19.22
N ILE A 50 10.77 1.32 19.74
CA ILE A 50 9.46 1.11 19.11
C ILE A 50 8.55 2.30 19.35
N THR A 51 8.55 2.87 20.56
CA THR A 51 7.62 3.94 20.93
C THR A 51 7.66 5.18 20.03
N PRO A 52 8.81 5.68 19.52
CA PRO A 52 8.83 6.84 18.63
C PRO A 52 8.24 6.50 17.25
N LEU A 53 8.35 5.24 16.80
CA LEU A 53 7.68 4.79 15.57
C LEU A 53 6.16 4.74 15.72
N LEU A 54 5.67 4.55 16.95
CA LEU A 54 4.26 4.56 17.30
C LEU A 54 3.75 5.95 17.71
N ASN A 55 4.59 7.00 17.63
CA ASN A 55 4.32 8.33 18.20
C ASN A 55 3.93 8.31 19.69
N GLN A 56 4.48 7.36 20.45
CA GLN A 56 4.29 7.24 21.90
C GLN A 56 5.56 7.68 22.63
N GLY A 57 5.39 8.33 23.79
CA GLY A 57 6.49 8.65 24.69
C GLY A 57 6.91 7.46 25.55
N THR A 58 8.08 7.55 26.17
CA THR A 58 8.54 6.61 27.20
C THR A 58 8.87 7.36 28.48
N GLU A 59 8.67 6.69 29.61
CA GLU A 59 9.12 7.21 30.92
C GLU A 59 10.64 7.06 31.12
N MET A 60 11.29 6.21 30.32
CA MET A 60 12.74 6.01 30.33
C MET A 60 13.43 7.20 29.66
N ALA A 61 14.43 7.79 30.31
CA ALA A 61 15.19 8.91 29.78
C ALA A 61 16.69 8.61 29.78
N PRO A 62 17.39 8.67 28.64
CA PRO A 62 18.85 8.50 28.60
C PRO A 62 19.54 9.68 29.31
N HIS A 63 20.42 9.36 30.25
CA HIS A 63 21.13 10.36 31.06
C HIS A 63 22.47 10.79 30.45
N THR A 64 23.18 9.86 29.81
CA THR A 64 24.52 10.13 29.27
C THR A 64 24.43 10.89 27.93
N ILE A 65 25.39 11.77 27.65
CA ILE A 65 25.41 12.56 26.40
C ILE A 65 25.41 11.65 25.16
N SER A 66 26.14 10.52 25.22
CA SER A 66 26.25 9.55 24.12
C SER A 66 24.92 8.86 23.81
N THR A 67 24.16 8.47 24.84
CA THR A 67 22.85 7.84 24.67
C THR A 67 21.80 8.85 24.24
N ARG A 68 21.86 10.10 24.72
CA ARG A 68 21.02 11.20 24.23
C ARG A 68 21.21 11.50 22.74
N LEU A 69 22.45 11.51 22.25
CA LEU A 69 22.74 11.72 20.84
C LEU A 69 22.19 10.58 19.97
N LEU A 70 22.38 9.33 20.39
CA LEU A 70 21.87 8.16 19.68
C LEU A 70 20.34 8.17 19.60
N THR A 71 19.66 8.49 20.72
CA THR A 71 18.21 8.65 20.76
C THR A 71 17.73 9.79 19.85
N GLY A 72 18.43 10.93 19.84
CA GLY A 72 18.08 12.06 18.98
C GLY A 72 18.16 11.73 17.49
N ILE A 73 19.22 11.03 17.07
CA ILE A 73 19.38 10.56 15.69
C ILE A 73 18.26 9.57 15.33
N TRP A 74 17.93 8.64 16.24
CA TRP A 74 16.84 7.70 16.02
C TRP A 74 15.48 8.39 15.90
N TRP A 75 15.18 9.36 16.77
CA TRP A 75 13.95 10.13 16.69
C TRP A 75 13.82 10.88 15.37
N PHE A 76 14.90 11.48 14.88
CA PHE A 76 14.90 12.14 13.58
C PHE A 76 14.65 11.15 12.44
N PHE A 77 15.28 9.96 12.49
CA PHE A 77 15.03 8.89 11.53
C PHE A 77 13.57 8.41 11.56
N ALA A 78 13.00 8.21 12.75
CA ALA A 78 11.60 7.81 12.92
C ALA A 78 10.63 8.84 12.33
N LEU A 79 10.88 10.14 12.56
CA LEU A 79 10.08 11.23 11.98
C LEU A 79 10.09 11.21 10.45
N ILE A 80 11.25 10.99 9.83
CA ILE A 80 11.36 10.88 8.36
C ILE A 80 10.53 9.69 7.86
N VAL A 81 10.70 8.52 8.48
CA VAL A 81 9.99 7.29 8.06
C VAL A 81 8.48 7.46 8.16
N ILE A 82 7.96 7.98 9.28
CA ILE A 82 6.53 8.23 9.47
C ILE A 82 6.04 9.24 8.44
N SER A 83 6.77 10.35 8.23
CA SER A 83 6.37 11.39 7.28
C SER A 83 6.28 10.86 5.85
N THR A 84 7.28 10.07 5.41
CA THR A 84 7.26 9.45 4.08
C THR A 84 6.13 8.44 3.95
N TYR A 85 5.87 7.64 4.99
CA TYR A 85 4.75 6.69 4.98
C TYR A 85 3.40 7.40 4.91
N THR A 86 3.19 8.45 5.73
CA THR A 86 1.98 9.27 5.70
C THR A 86 1.79 9.95 4.35
N ALA A 87 2.86 10.44 3.73
CA ALA A 87 2.79 11.04 2.39
C ALA A 87 2.41 10.02 1.31
N ASN A 88 3.01 8.83 1.33
CA ASN A 88 2.68 7.76 0.38
C ASN A 88 1.25 7.26 0.57
N LEU A 89 0.81 7.12 1.82
CA LEU A 89 -0.56 6.75 2.13
C LEU A 89 -1.55 7.82 1.64
N ALA A 90 -1.27 9.10 1.89
CA ALA A 90 -2.10 10.20 1.40
C ALA A 90 -2.16 10.21 -0.14
N ALA A 91 -1.02 10.05 -0.81
CA ALA A 91 -0.96 9.95 -2.26
C ALA A 91 -1.83 8.79 -2.77
N PHE A 92 -1.74 7.61 -2.16
CA PHE A 92 -2.57 6.46 -2.51
C PHE A 92 -4.07 6.74 -2.30
N LEU A 93 -4.45 7.34 -1.16
CA LEU A 93 -5.84 7.67 -0.86
C LEU A 93 -6.42 8.76 -1.77
N THR A 94 -5.59 9.64 -2.33
CA THR A 94 -6.04 10.67 -3.27
C THR A 94 -6.11 10.20 -4.71
N VAL A 95 -5.47 9.08 -5.03
CA VAL A 95 -5.52 8.51 -6.38
C VAL A 95 -6.75 7.61 -6.47
N ASP A 96 -7.83 8.18 -6.98
CA ASP A 96 -8.90 7.38 -7.59
C ASP A 96 -8.34 6.83 -8.91
N THR A 97 -7.65 5.69 -8.84
CA THR A 97 -7.35 4.93 -10.05
C THR A 97 -8.67 4.40 -10.59
N THR A 98 -9.28 5.17 -11.49
CA THR A 98 -10.30 4.62 -12.37
C THR A 98 -9.56 3.73 -13.37
N GLU A 99 -9.13 2.54 -12.94
CA GLU A 99 -8.68 1.51 -13.85
C GLU A 99 -9.92 1.05 -14.62
N LEU A 100 -10.23 1.75 -15.70
CA LEU A 100 -11.20 1.28 -16.66
C LEU A 100 -10.59 0.00 -17.23
N PRO A 101 -11.21 -1.18 -17.01
CA PRO A 101 -10.63 -2.46 -17.45
C PRO A 101 -10.57 -2.58 -18.99
N ILE A 102 -11.11 -1.59 -19.70
CA ILE A 102 -11.20 -1.51 -21.16
C ILE A 102 -10.93 -0.05 -21.55
N GLU A 103 -9.74 0.24 -22.08
CA GLU A 103 -9.46 1.55 -22.70
C GLU A 103 -9.60 1.47 -24.22
N SER A 104 -9.27 0.32 -24.82
CA SER A 104 -9.35 0.13 -26.26
C SER A 104 -10.11 -1.12 -26.70
N VAL A 105 -10.46 -1.14 -27.98
CA VAL A 105 -11.09 -2.29 -28.63
C VAL A 105 -10.15 -3.50 -28.70
N GLU A 106 -8.84 -3.26 -28.74
CA GLU A 106 -7.82 -4.30 -28.66
C GLU A 106 -7.85 -5.01 -27.31
N ASP A 107 -8.09 -4.28 -26.21
CA ASP A 107 -8.21 -4.87 -24.87
C ASP A 107 -9.45 -5.77 -24.79
N LEU A 108 -10.56 -5.37 -25.42
CA LEU A 108 -11.77 -6.20 -25.53
C LEU A 108 -11.52 -7.52 -26.25
N VAL A 109 -10.68 -7.53 -27.28
CA VAL A 109 -10.36 -8.74 -28.04
C VAL A 109 -9.36 -9.62 -27.29
N ALA A 110 -8.44 -9.02 -26.52
CA ALA A 110 -7.44 -9.75 -25.76
C ALA A 110 -8.04 -10.54 -24.59
N GLN A 111 -9.15 -10.07 -24.01
CA GLN A 111 -9.85 -10.78 -22.94
C GLN A 111 -11.14 -11.46 -23.41
N THR A 112 -11.48 -12.59 -22.77
CA THR A 112 -12.76 -13.31 -23.02
C THR A 112 -13.75 -13.18 -21.87
N LYS A 113 -13.42 -12.42 -20.82
CA LYS A 113 -14.22 -12.32 -19.60
C LYS A 113 -15.46 -11.45 -19.80
N ILE A 114 -15.30 -10.30 -20.45
CA ILE A 114 -16.40 -9.36 -20.72
C ILE A 114 -16.94 -9.66 -22.12
N LYS A 115 -18.24 -9.95 -22.20
CA LYS A 115 -18.90 -10.21 -23.48
C LYS A 115 -19.20 -8.89 -24.16
N TYR A 116 -19.09 -8.84 -25.48
CA TYR A 116 -19.45 -7.65 -26.26
C TYR A 116 -20.36 -8.04 -27.41
N GLY A 117 -21.28 -7.13 -27.78
CA GLY A 117 -22.25 -7.40 -28.84
C GLY A 117 -22.94 -6.14 -29.34
N THR A 118 -23.63 -6.28 -30.47
CA THR A 118 -24.34 -5.22 -31.18
C THR A 118 -25.84 -5.52 -31.27
N LEU A 119 -26.60 -4.58 -31.83
CA LEU A 119 -27.97 -4.85 -32.27
C LEU A 119 -27.98 -5.86 -33.41
N GLN A 120 -28.88 -6.86 -33.37
CA GLN A 120 -28.93 -7.94 -34.37
C GLN A 120 -29.27 -7.44 -35.79
N SER A 121 -30.04 -6.35 -35.90
CA SER A 121 -30.46 -5.76 -37.18
C SER A 121 -29.92 -4.34 -37.38
N GLY A 122 -28.74 -4.03 -36.84
CA GLY A 122 -28.12 -2.71 -36.91
C GLY A 122 -26.99 -2.61 -37.95
N ALA A 123 -26.68 -1.39 -38.41
CA ALA A 123 -25.55 -1.15 -39.30
C ALA A 123 -24.20 -1.61 -38.70
N SER A 124 -24.05 -1.53 -37.37
CA SER A 124 -22.85 -2.02 -36.68
C SER A 124 -22.65 -3.53 -36.85
N HIS A 125 -23.74 -4.31 -36.86
CA HIS A 125 -23.67 -5.75 -37.11
C HIS A 125 -23.11 -6.04 -38.50
N ASP A 126 -23.59 -5.32 -39.52
CA ASP A 126 -23.10 -5.46 -40.88
C ASP A 126 -21.67 -4.92 -41.05
N PHE A 127 -21.31 -3.86 -40.32
CA PHE A 127 -19.95 -3.32 -40.28
C PHE A 127 -18.95 -4.38 -39.80
N PHE A 128 -19.18 -5.01 -38.65
CA PHE A 128 -18.28 -6.05 -38.13
C PHE A 128 -18.21 -7.27 -39.03
N LYS A 129 -19.32 -7.64 -39.68
CA LYS A 129 -19.39 -8.73 -40.65
C LYS A 129 -18.61 -8.46 -41.93
N GLN A 130 -18.61 -7.22 -42.42
CA GLN A 130 -17.95 -6.82 -43.68
C GLN A 130 -16.56 -6.20 -43.49
N SER A 131 -16.13 -6.02 -42.24
CA SER A 131 -14.87 -5.36 -41.92
C SER A 131 -13.66 -6.11 -42.45
N LYS A 132 -12.68 -5.36 -42.98
CA LYS A 132 -11.39 -5.86 -43.44
C LYS A 132 -10.27 -5.73 -42.40
N ILE A 133 -10.56 -5.11 -41.26
CA ILE A 133 -9.58 -4.87 -40.19
C ILE A 133 -9.48 -6.14 -39.33
N PRO A 134 -8.26 -6.67 -39.06
CA PRO A 134 -8.09 -7.94 -38.38
C PRO A 134 -8.69 -7.97 -36.96
N VAL A 135 -8.59 -6.87 -36.21
CA VAL A 135 -9.18 -6.74 -34.86
C VAL A 135 -10.71 -6.91 -34.92
N PHE A 136 -11.39 -6.21 -35.83
CA PHE A 136 -12.84 -6.30 -36.00
C PHE A 136 -13.31 -7.65 -36.56
N GLN A 137 -12.49 -8.32 -37.37
CA GLN A 137 -12.77 -9.69 -37.81
C GLN A 137 -12.72 -10.68 -36.64
N GLN A 138 -11.74 -10.54 -35.74
CA GLN A 138 -11.66 -11.36 -34.52
C GLN A 138 -12.86 -11.09 -33.59
N MET A 139 -13.26 -9.82 -33.46
CA MET A 139 -14.48 -9.47 -32.73
C MET A 139 -15.72 -10.14 -33.33
N TRP A 140 -15.89 -10.07 -34.65
CA TRP A 140 -17.00 -10.71 -35.34
C TRP A 140 -17.01 -12.22 -35.14
N GLN A 141 -15.85 -12.88 -35.20
CA GLN A 141 -15.74 -14.32 -34.93
C GLN A 141 -16.15 -14.67 -33.50
N PHE A 142 -15.80 -13.84 -32.52
CA PHE A 142 -16.23 -14.01 -31.13
C PHE A 142 -17.74 -13.82 -30.99
N MET A 143 -18.28 -12.74 -31.56
CA MET A 143 -19.71 -12.40 -31.52
C MET A 143 -20.58 -13.41 -32.27
N SER A 144 -20.10 -13.98 -33.38
CA SER A 144 -20.83 -14.99 -34.14
C SER A 144 -20.87 -16.36 -33.45
N LYS A 145 -19.90 -16.65 -32.56
CA LYS A 145 -19.83 -17.91 -31.80
C LYS A 145 -20.64 -17.87 -30.50
N HIS A 146 -20.95 -16.69 -29.99
CA HIS A 146 -21.65 -16.51 -28.71
C HIS A 146 -22.98 -15.78 -28.94
N ASP A 147 -24.02 -16.10 -28.17
CA ASP A 147 -25.31 -15.38 -28.24
C ASP A 147 -25.24 -14.03 -27.49
N VAL A 148 -24.57 -13.07 -28.13
CA VAL A 148 -24.28 -11.73 -27.56
C VAL A 148 -25.13 -10.64 -28.18
N PHE A 149 -25.80 -10.89 -29.31
CA PHE A 149 -26.63 -9.88 -29.98
C PHE A 149 -27.91 -9.59 -29.20
N VAL A 150 -28.41 -8.36 -29.35
CA VAL A 150 -29.67 -7.92 -28.73
C VAL A 150 -30.65 -7.41 -29.79
N GLN A 151 -31.95 -7.55 -29.52
CA GLN A 151 -33.00 -7.16 -30.47
C GLN A 151 -33.31 -5.66 -30.43
N ASN A 152 -33.20 -5.05 -29.25
CA ASN A 152 -33.60 -3.67 -28.98
C ASN A 152 -32.51 -2.94 -28.19
N THR A 153 -32.34 -1.64 -28.44
CA THR A 153 -31.40 -0.78 -27.69
C THR A 153 -31.68 -0.80 -26.19
N LYS A 154 -32.95 -0.80 -25.78
CA LYS A 154 -33.35 -0.90 -24.36
C LYS A 154 -32.84 -2.18 -23.70
N GLN A 155 -32.91 -3.30 -24.41
CA GLN A 155 -32.42 -4.59 -23.94
C GLN A 155 -30.88 -4.59 -23.84
N GLY A 156 -30.20 -3.94 -24.79
CA GLY A 156 -28.75 -3.71 -24.73
C GLY A 156 -28.35 -2.92 -23.49
N ILE A 157 -29.00 -1.79 -23.23
CA ILE A 157 -28.74 -0.94 -22.04
C ILE A 157 -29.01 -1.72 -20.75
N GLU A 158 -30.13 -2.44 -20.64
CA GLU A 158 -30.42 -3.25 -19.45
C GLU A 158 -29.35 -4.33 -19.22
N ARG A 159 -28.83 -4.94 -20.29
CA ARG A 159 -27.77 -5.95 -20.21
C ARG A 159 -26.44 -5.34 -19.77
N VAL A 160 -26.10 -4.13 -20.21
CA VAL A 160 -24.91 -3.38 -19.74
C VAL A 160 -25.06 -3.03 -18.26
N LEU A 161 -26.24 -2.59 -17.84
CA LEU A 161 -26.52 -2.25 -16.44
C LEU A 161 -26.43 -3.46 -15.49
N LYS A 162 -26.69 -4.68 -15.99
CA LYS A 162 -26.47 -5.92 -15.25
C LYS A 162 -24.99 -6.28 -15.07
N GLY A 163 -24.08 -5.60 -15.77
CA GLY A 163 -22.63 -5.82 -15.72
C GLY A 163 -22.14 -6.86 -16.72
N ASP A 164 -20.80 -6.98 -16.84
CA ASP A 164 -20.08 -7.97 -17.66
C ASP A 164 -20.44 -8.01 -19.16
N TYR A 165 -21.04 -6.93 -19.68
CA TYR A 165 -21.41 -6.82 -21.08
C TYR A 165 -21.14 -5.42 -21.65
N VAL A 166 -20.53 -5.36 -22.83
CA VAL A 166 -20.33 -4.13 -23.61
C VAL A 166 -21.28 -4.10 -24.78
N PHE A 167 -22.07 -3.03 -24.86
CA PHE A 167 -22.99 -2.82 -25.96
C PHE A 167 -22.42 -1.80 -26.93
N ILE A 168 -22.21 -2.23 -28.18
CA ILE A 168 -21.75 -1.36 -29.26
C ILE A 168 -22.99 -0.84 -29.98
N MET A 169 -23.23 0.46 -29.89
CA MET A 169 -24.35 1.16 -30.53
C MET A 169 -23.85 2.33 -31.37
N GLU A 170 -24.61 2.67 -32.40
CA GLU A 170 -24.39 3.88 -33.20
C GLU A 170 -25.16 5.04 -32.55
N SER A 171 -24.52 6.22 -32.55
CA SER A 171 -25.15 7.48 -32.10
C SER A 171 -25.89 8.17 -33.25
#